data_AF-A0A0L0NR09-F1
#
_entry.id   AF-A0A0L0NR09-F1
#
_cell.length_a   1.000
_cell.length_b   1.000
_cell.length_c   1.000
_cell.angle_alpha   90.00
_cell.angle_beta   90.00
_cell.angle_gamma   90.00
#
_symmetry.space_group_name_H-M   'P 1'
#
loop_
_entity.id
_entity.type
_entity.pdbx_description
1 polymer ?
#
loop_
_entity_poly.entity_id
_entity_poly.type
_entity_poly.pdbx_seq_one_letter_code
_entity_poly.pdbx_strand_id
1 'polypeptide(L)'
;MCDELIPFSGFKLAHEYKIQASPLSAQHFMQIAQCTNGKAVSTARVPLGHLANAIRDTFCMVLGSVLKESLSIFQKVKALFKGDINSKAAAASADDIACFKVARRKSLAMADSSYFVPHTFVGALFQCNLTQAQKQAYLSQQSEKIACNHTTLAKPLVADDFSKGTVSWSVSKGLVTQKFPYLKTALSYDPRFALELSWTKDIKVNEDYSYTKREMKSFSSARSRIRRYVHKLARPPALVFGKKFKEASKILENISFSHFLSLLNATSKERHLKAIKSFWPKHGP
;
A
#
# COMPACT_ATOMS: atom_id res chain seq x y z
N MET A 1 7.15 7.10 8.96
CA MET A 1 6.64 5.83 8.37
C MET A 1 7.03 4.65 9.25
N CYS A 2 8.31 4.36 9.45
CA CYS A 2 8.74 3.27 10.34
C CYS A 2 8.68 3.63 11.84
N ASP A 3 8.80 4.92 12.16
CA ASP A 3 8.75 5.44 13.51
C ASP A 3 7.40 5.18 14.20
N GLU A 4 7.45 4.44 15.30
CA GLU A 4 6.35 4.06 16.17
C GLU A 4 6.85 4.05 17.62
N LEU A 5 5.94 4.18 18.59
CA LEU A 5 6.25 4.15 20.02
C LEU A 5 7.00 2.87 20.43
N ILE A 6 6.70 1.76 19.75
CA ILE A 6 7.44 0.50 19.85
C ILE A 6 8.22 0.32 18.55
N PRO A 7 9.54 0.08 18.59
CA PRO A 7 10.36 -0.09 17.39
C PRO A 7 9.83 -1.19 16.48
N PHE A 8 9.37 -0.80 15.29
CA PHE A 8 8.81 -1.73 14.31
C PHE A 8 9.90 -2.28 13.37
N SER A 9 9.89 -3.60 13.17
CA SER A 9 10.72 -4.32 12.20
C SER A 9 9.82 -5.13 11.27
N GLY A 10 9.91 -4.91 9.96
CA GLY A 10 9.00 -5.49 8.97
C GLY A 10 8.81 -4.61 7.74
N PHE A 11 7.70 -4.79 7.02
CA PHE A 11 7.34 -3.93 5.90
C PHE A 11 6.16 -3.05 6.25
N LYS A 12 6.21 -1.79 5.80
CA LYS A 12 5.10 -0.85 5.83
C LYS A 12 4.79 -0.38 4.42
N LEU A 13 3.51 -0.18 4.15
CA LEU A 13 2.96 0.33 2.91
C LEU A 13 2.11 1.55 3.24
N ALA A 14 2.30 2.63 2.48
CA ALA A 14 1.60 3.88 2.66
C ALA A 14 1.19 4.47 1.31
N HIS A 15 -0.03 5.01 1.23
CA HIS A 15 -0.42 5.81 0.08
C HIS A 15 0.25 7.18 0.16
N GLU A 16 0.89 7.61 -0.92
CA GLU A 16 1.50 8.93 -1.08
C GLU A 16 0.82 9.66 -2.24
N TYR A 17 0.15 10.77 -1.94
CA TYR A 17 -0.47 11.66 -2.91
C TYR A 17 0.41 12.90 -3.06
N LYS A 18 0.71 13.28 -4.30
CA LYS A 18 1.44 14.50 -4.63
C LYS A 18 0.57 15.36 -5.52
N ILE A 19 0.26 16.57 -5.06
CA ILE A 19 -0.55 17.54 -5.77
C ILE A 19 0.35 18.74 -6.05
N GLN A 20 0.65 18.98 -7.31
CA GLN A 20 1.41 20.12 -7.77
C GLN A 20 0.46 21.15 -8.39
N ALA A 21 0.58 22.41 -7.99
CA ALA A 21 -0.32 23.48 -8.41
C ALA A 21 -0.03 24.02 -9.81
N SER A 22 1.25 24.00 -10.25
CA SER A 22 1.65 24.47 -11.58
C SER A 22 2.80 23.63 -12.18
N PRO A 23 2.57 22.96 -13.33
CA PRO A 23 1.26 22.68 -13.91
C PRO A 23 0.41 21.86 -12.93
N LEU A 24 -0.92 22.06 -12.96
CA LEU A 24 -1.83 21.30 -12.08
C LEU A 24 -1.70 19.80 -12.39
N SER A 25 -1.15 19.05 -11.45
CA SER A 25 -1.01 17.60 -11.58
C SER A 25 -1.20 16.91 -10.24
N ALA A 26 -1.77 15.71 -10.29
CA ALA A 26 -1.96 14.86 -9.14
C ALA A 26 -1.35 13.49 -9.44
N GLN A 27 -0.44 13.03 -8.59
CA GLN A 27 0.19 11.73 -8.68
C GLN A 27 -0.14 10.92 -7.43
N HIS A 28 -0.37 9.62 -7.60
CA HIS A 28 -0.64 8.68 -6.53
C HIS A 28 0.41 7.57 -6.55
N PHE A 29 1.02 7.32 -5.41
CA PHE A 29 2.03 6.29 -5.25
C PHE A 29 1.69 5.39 -4.07
N MET A 30 2.14 4.13 -4.16
CA MET A 30 2.35 3.30 -2.99
C MET A 30 3.81 3.44 -2.59
N GLN A 31 4.06 3.98 -1.40
CA GLN A 31 5.37 3.94 -0.77
C GLN A 31 5.48 2.66 0.06
N ILE A 32 6.47 1.84 -0.22
CA ILE A 32 6.81 0.65 0.56
C ILE A 32 8.13 0.92 1.28
N ALA A 33 8.21 0.58 2.55
CA ALA A 33 9.45 0.66 3.33
C ALA A 33 9.71 -0.65 4.07
N GLN A 34 10.94 -1.13 3.99
CA GLN A 34 11.48 -2.11 4.91
C GLN A 34 12.00 -1.35 6.14
N CYS A 35 11.45 -1.69 7.29
CA CYS A 35 11.78 -1.11 8.58
C CYS A 35 12.60 -2.10 9.40
N THR A 36 13.64 -1.60 10.06
CA THR A 36 14.42 -2.32 11.07
C THR A 36 14.59 -1.40 12.27
N ASN A 37 14.13 -1.85 13.44
CA ASN A 37 14.20 -1.10 14.71
C ASN A 37 13.67 0.34 14.58
N GLY A 38 12.51 0.51 13.95
CA GLY A 38 11.86 1.81 13.75
C GLY A 38 12.44 2.69 12.64
N LYS A 39 13.56 2.29 12.01
CA LYS A 39 14.20 3.04 10.92
C LYS A 39 13.93 2.40 9.56
N ALA A 40 13.70 3.20 8.53
CA ALA A 40 13.55 2.71 7.16
C ALA A 40 14.94 2.40 6.59
N VAL A 41 15.22 1.12 6.32
CA VAL A 41 16.50 0.66 5.73
C VAL A 41 16.45 0.57 4.22
N SER A 42 15.26 0.41 3.65
CA SER A 42 15.03 0.46 2.21
C SER A 42 13.62 0.96 1.90
N THR A 43 13.45 1.63 0.77
CA THR A 43 12.16 2.14 0.31
C THR A 43 11.99 1.98 -1.19
N ALA A 44 10.77 1.65 -1.62
CA ALA A 44 10.35 1.69 -3.01
C ALA A 44 9.09 2.55 -3.17
N ARG A 45 8.88 3.07 -4.37
CA ARG A 45 7.65 3.77 -4.75
C ARG A 45 7.10 3.15 -6.02
N VAL A 46 5.88 2.66 -5.95
CA VAL A 46 5.16 2.13 -7.10
C VAL A 46 4.12 3.17 -7.51
N PRO A 47 4.13 3.67 -8.76
CA PRO A 47 3.06 4.54 -9.23
C PRO A 47 1.76 3.75 -9.21
N LEU A 48 0.77 4.27 -8.48
CA LEU A 48 -0.58 3.75 -8.53
C LEU A 48 -1.32 4.58 -9.57
N GLY A 49 -1.78 3.92 -10.64
CA GLY A 49 -2.75 4.56 -11.54
C GLY A 49 -4.05 4.91 -10.79
N HIS A 50 -5.04 5.43 -11.51
CA HIS A 50 -6.34 5.84 -10.94
C HIS A 50 -7.13 4.70 -10.25
N LEU A 51 -6.68 3.46 -10.41
CA LEU A 51 -7.21 2.27 -9.75
C LEU A 51 -6.26 1.87 -8.62
N ALA A 52 -6.77 1.83 -7.39
CA ALA A 52 -6.07 1.39 -6.16
C ALA A 52 -5.58 -0.08 -6.20
N ASN A 53 -5.76 -0.78 -7.33
CA ASN A 53 -5.45 -2.19 -7.55
C ASN A 53 -4.02 -2.45 -8.03
N ALA A 54 -3.20 -1.42 -8.25
CA ALA A 54 -1.79 -1.60 -8.63
C ALA A 54 -0.92 -2.26 -7.53
N ILE A 55 -1.47 -2.46 -6.32
CA ILE A 55 -0.91 -3.33 -5.28
C ILE A 55 -0.83 -4.81 -5.72
N ARG A 56 -1.66 -5.23 -6.69
CA ARG A 56 -1.68 -6.59 -7.21
C ARG A 56 -0.46 -6.92 -8.08
N ASP A 57 0.22 -5.89 -8.58
CA ASP A 57 1.40 -6.08 -9.42
C ASP A 57 2.64 -6.32 -8.56
N THR A 58 3.56 -7.13 -9.09
CA THR A 58 4.85 -7.41 -8.43
C THR A 58 5.68 -6.13 -8.41
N PHE A 59 6.30 -5.83 -7.27
CA PHE A 59 7.22 -4.70 -7.12
C PHE A 59 8.57 -5.18 -6.61
N CYS A 60 9.65 -4.51 -7.01
CA CYS A 60 10.98 -4.86 -6.55
C CYS A 60 11.63 -3.70 -5.81
N MET A 61 12.49 -4.04 -4.85
CA MET A 61 13.29 -3.10 -4.09
C MET A 61 14.66 -3.68 -3.77
N VAL A 62 15.66 -2.81 -3.70
CA VAL A 62 16.99 -3.19 -3.23
C VAL A 62 16.90 -3.42 -1.73
N LEU A 63 17.24 -4.61 -1.24
CA LEU A 63 17.26 -4.84 0.21
C LEU A 63 18.49 -4.17 0.80
N GLY A 64 18.29 -3.40 1.88
CA GLY A 64 19.42 -2.85 2.62
C GLY A 64 20.11 -4.00 3.36
N SER A 65 21.29 -4.41 2.90
CA SER A 65 22.17 -5.24 3.73
C SER A 65 22.58 -4.41 4.96
N VAL A 66 22.49 -5.02 6.15
CA VAL A 66 22.82 -4.41 7.45
C VAL A 66 24.32 -4.08 7.60
N LEU A 67 25.12 -4.21 6.53
CA LEU A 67 26.55 -3.97 6.55
C LEU A 67 26.97 -3.17 5.32
N LYS A 68 26.90 -1.84 5.44
CA LYS A 68 28.01 -0.91 5.18
C LYS A 68 27.52 0.54 5.23
N GLU A 69 28.22 1.30 6.06
CA GLU A 69 28.06 2.74 6.23
C GLU A 69 28.20 3.51 4.92
N SER A 70 27.49 4.64 4.89
CA SER A 70 27.75 5.82 4.07
C SER A 70 28.10 5.57 2.60
N LEU A 71 27.09 5.56 1.74
CA LEU A 71 27.08 6.38 0.52
C LEU A 71 25.69 6.30 -0.13
N SER A 72 24.95 7.39 0.02
CA SER A 72 23.98 7.91 -0.95
C SER A 72 23.25 6.90 -1.84
N ILE A 73 22.54 5.95 -1.22
CA ILE A 73 21.64 5.02 -1.89
C ILE A 73 20.58 5.81 -2.70
N PHE A 74 20.19 6.99 -2.20
CA PHE A 74 19.31 7.91 -2.91
C PHE A 74 19.88 8.47 -4.21
N GLN A 75 21.19 8.71 -4.36
CA GLN A 75 21.77 9.17 -5.63
C GLN A 75 21.90 8.03 -6.64
N LYS A 76 22.27 6.82 -6.21
CA LYS A 76 22.32 5.64 -7.09
C LYS A 76 20.93 5.28 -7.63
N VAL A 77 19.91 5.33 -6.78
CA VAL A 77 18.52 5.08 -7.18
C VAL A 77 17.98 6.20 -8.07
N LYS A 78 18.31 7.47 -7.79
CA LYS A 78 17.89 8.61 -8.62
C LYS A 78 18.54 8.62 -10.00
N ALA A 79 19.77 8.11 -10.15
CA ALA A 79 20.43 7.92 -11.43
C ALA A 79 19.79 6.78 -12.25
N LEU A 80 19.43 5.67 -11.60
CA LEU A 80 18.70 4.55 -12.21
C LEU A 80 17.31 4.94 -12.72
N PHE A 81 16.60 5.85 -12.03
CA PHE A 81 15.29 6.34 -12.45
C PHE A 81 15.34 7.52 -13.45
N LYS A 82 16.52 8.05 -13.80
CA LYS A 82 16.66 9.18 -14.74
C LYS A 82 17.22 8.82 -16.12
N GLY A 83 17.54 7.56 -16.39
CA GLY A 83 17.93 7.14 -17.75
C GLY A 83 19.28 7.69 -18.23
N ASP A 84 20.16 8.13 -17.32
CA ASP A 84 21.52 8.54 -17.68
C ASP A 84 22.44 7.30 -17.73
N ILE A 85 22.53 6.72 -18.92
CA ILE A 85 23.53 5.69 -19.26
C ILE A 85 24.86 6.43 -19.47
N ASN A 86 25.74 6.39 -18.47
CA ASN A 86 27.20 6.35 -18.59
C ASN A 86 27.87 6.52 -17.22
N SER A 87 27.94 5.46 -16.42
CA SER A 87 29.06 5.24 -15.51
C SER A 87 29.07 3.81 -14.98
N LYS A 88 30.24 3.19 -15.02
CA LYS A 88 30.62 1.86 -14.53
C LYS A 88 30.48 1.67 -12.99
N ALA A 89 29.55 2.37 -12.32
CA ALA A 89 29.51 2.48 -10.85
C ALA A 89 28.13 2.28 -10.17
N ALA A 90 27.08 1.87 -10.89
CA ALA A 90 25.76 1.70 -10.29
C ALA A 90 24.95 0.52 -10.83
N ALA A 91 25.55 -0.66 -10.91
CA ALA A 91 24.76 -1.89 -10.80
C ALA A 91 24.59 -2.18 -9.30
N ALA A 92 23.42 -1.92 -8.73
CA ALA A 92 22.96 -2.87 -7.71
C ALA A 92 22.96 -4.22 -8.45
N SER A 93 23.77 -5.19 -8.00
CA SER A 93 23.76 -6.50 -8.66
C SER A 93 22.31 -6.97 -8.63
N ALA A 94 21.81 -7.64 -9.67
CA ALA A 94 20.44 -8.16 -9.63
C ALA A 94 20.23 -9.14 -8.44
N ASP A 95 21.31 -9.56 -7.79
CA ASP A 95 21.34 -10.28 -6.52
C ASP A 95 20.82 -9.45 -5.32
N ASP A 96 21.04 -8.12 -5.32
CA ASP A 96 20.64 -7.20 -4.24
C ASP A 96 19.14 -6.83 -4.30
N ILE A 97 18.45 -7.24 -5.36
CA ILE A 97 17.05 -6.93 -5.60
C ILE A 97 16.17 -8.08 -5.13
N ALA A 98 15.23 -7.75 -4.25
CA ALA A 98 14.14 -8.64 -3.90
C ALA A 98 12.82 -8.09 -4.44
N CYS A 99 12.02 -9.00 -4.97
CA CYS A 99 10.71 -8.68 -5.52
C CYS A 99 9.62 -9.27 -4.63
N PHE A 100 8.52 -8.55 -4.52
CA PHE A 100 7.45 -8.82 -3.61
C PHE A 100 6.11 -8.68 -4.30
N LYS A 101 5.13 -9.43 -3.79
CA LYS A 101 3.74 -9.35 -4.22
C LYS A 101 2.83 -9.31 -3.01
N VAL A 102 1.90 -8.37 -3.02
CA VAL A 102 0.83 -8.31 -2.03
C VAL A 102 -0.35 -9.10 -2.57
N ALA A 103 -0.91 -9.97 -1.74
CA ALA A 103 -2.19 -10.60 -2.03
C ALA A 103 -3.12 -10.48 -0.84
N ARG A 104 -4.38 -10.15 -1.10
CA ARG A 104 -5.44 -9.99 -0.10
C ARG A 104 -6.21 -11.29 0.04
N ARG A 105 -6.83 -11.48 1.20
CA ARG A 105 -7.80 -12.56 1.42
C ARG A 105 -8.97 -12.45 0.46
N LYS A 106 -9.61 -13.58 0.17
CA LYS A 106 -10.75 -13.69 -0.76
C LYS A 106 -11.81 -12.61 -0.57
N SER A 107 -12.25 -12.37 0.66
CA SER A 107 -13.27 -11.36 0.98
C SER A 107 -12.83 -9.93 0.63
N LEU A 108 -11.54 -9.62 0.75
CA LEU A 108 -10.98 -8.29 0.54
C LEU A 108 -10.37 -8.10 -0.86
N ALA A 109 -10.14 -9.18 -1.61
CA ALA A 109 -9.60 -9.11 -2.97
C ALA A 109 -10.55 -8.39 -3.95
N MET A 110 -11.87 -8.43 -3.70
CA MET A 110 -12.88 -7.67 -4.46
C MET A 110 -13.01 -6.19 -4.07
N ALA A 111 -12.36 -5.78 -2.98
CA ALA A 111 -12.48 -4.43 -2.46
C ALA A 111 -11.47 -3.50 -3.15
N ASP A 112 -11.95 -2.59 -4.00
CA ASP A 112 -11.14 -1.47 -4.52
C ASP A 112 -11.02 -0.36 -3.45
N SER A 113 -10.69 -0.74 -2.21
CA SER A 113 -10.70 0.15 -1.06
C SER A 113 -9.27 0.57 -0.68
N SER A 114 -9.06 1.89 -0.64
CA SER A 114 -7.86 2.52 -0.08
C SER A 114 -7.86 2.55 1.46
N TYR A 115 -8.87 1.97 2.10
CA TYR A 115 -9.01 1.92 3.56
C TYR A 115 -9.44 0.55 4.01
N PHE A 116 -8.74 0.04 5.01
CA PHE A 116 -9.14 -1.10 5.79
C PHE A 116 -9.36 -0.65 7.22
N VAL A 117 -10.21 -1.37 7.96
CA VAL A 117 -10.36 -1.12 9.39
C VAL A 117 -9.00 -1.40 10.04
N PRO A 118 -8.43 -0.49 10.84
CA PRO A 118 -7.10 -0.66 11.43
C PRO A 118 -6.99 -1.97 12.20
N HIS A 119 -5.79 -2.54 12.22
CA HIS A 119 -5.48 -3.81 12.86
C HIS A 119 -6.27 -5.01 12.33
N THR A 120 -6.97 -4.93 11.20
CA THR A 120 -7.58 -6.11 10.57
C THR A 120 -6.56 -6.88 9.75
N PHE A 121 -6.65 -8.21 9.78
CA PHE A 121 -5.88 -9.05 8.87
C PHE A 121 -6.36 -8.79 7.43
N VAL A 122 -5.45 -8.44 6.52
CA VAL A 122 -5.81 -8.07 5.14
C VAL A 122 -5.39 -9.15 4.16
N GLY A 123 -4.21 -9.75 4.36
CA GLY A 123 -3.62 -10.63 3.38
C GLY A 123 -2.19 -11.00 3.71
N ALA A 124 -1.35 -11.16 2.70
CA ALA A 124 0.04 -11.54 2.84
C ALA A 124 0.95 -10.77 1.88
N LEU A 125 2.20 -10.59 2.30
CA LEU A 125 3.30 -10.13 1.48
C LEU A 125 4.16 -11.34 1.14
N PHE A 126 4.18 -11.72 -0.14
CA PHE A 126 5.00 -12.81 -0.64
C PHE A 126 6.29 -12.26 -1.20
N GLN A 127 7.40 -12.94 -0.90
CA GLN A 127 8.65 -12.75 -1.63
C GLN A 127 8.67 -13.64 -2.87
N CYS A 128 8.87 -13.04 -4.03
CA CYS A 128 8.89 -13.71 -5.34
C CYS A 128 10.32 -14.17 -5.66
N ASN A 129 10.47 -15.46 -5.98
CA ASN A 129 11.72 -16.02 -6.47
C ASN A 129 11.82 -15.78 -7.97
N LEU A 130 12.38 -14.63 -8.35
CA LEU A 130 12.61 -14.29 -9.75
C LEU A 130 14.00 -14.70 -10.22
N THR A 131 14.10 -15.10 -11.48
CA THR A 131 15.39 -15.38 -12.15
C THR A 131 16.14 -14.08 -12.44
N GLN A 132 17.45 -14.19 -12.65
CA GLN A 132 18.28 -13.02 -12.97
C GLN A 132 17.79 -12.28 -14.23
N ALA A 133 17.34 -13.02 -15.24
CA ALA A 133 16.77 -12.45 -16.46
C ALA A 133 15.50 -11.63 -16.19
N GLN A 134 14.60 -12.12 -15.31
CA GLN A 134 13.39 -11.39 -14.94
C GLN A 134 13.70 -10.13 -14.14
N LYS A 135 14.70 -10.18 -13.24
CA LYS A 135 15.16 -9.01 -12.50
C LYS A 135 15.80 -7.96 -13.42
N GLN A 136 16.57 -8.39 -14.43
CA GLN A 136 17.14 -7.51 -15.44
C GLN A 136 16.06 -6.87 -16.33
N ALA A 137 15.03 -7.64 -16.73
CA ALA A 137 13.88 -7.12 -17.47
C ALA A 137 13.08 -6.07 -16.66
N TYR A 138 12.95 -6.28 -15.34
CA TYR A 138 12.36 -5.27 -14.45
C TYR A 138 13.16 -3.96 -14.45
N LEU A 139 14.50 -4.09 -14.37
CA LEU A 139 15.41 -2.96 -14.34
C LEU A 139 15.46 -2.20 -15.67
N SER A 140 15.33 -2.89 -16.80
CA SER A 140 15.30 -2.28 -18.13
C SER A 140 14.00 -1.55 -18.45
N GLN A 141 13.03 -1.52 -17.51
CA GLN A 141 11.69 -0.94 -17.69
C GLN A 141 10.95 -1.48 -18.93
N GLN A 142 11.33 -2.66 -19.44
CA GLN A 142 10.53 -3.38 -20.41
C GLN A 142 9.25 -3.83 -19.71
N SER A 143 8.17 -3.15 -20.08
CA SER A 143 6.84 -3.08 -19.46
C SER A 143 6.05 -4.41 -19.40
N GLU A 144 6.69 -5.53 -19.07
CA GLU A 144 5.97 -6.77 -18.83
C GLU A 144 5.68 -6.94 -17.34
N LYS A 145 4.40 -7.13 -17.02
CA LYS A 145 3.95 -7.48 -15.67
C LYS A 145 4.62 -8.78 -15.26
N ILE A 146 5.52 -8.70 -14.29
CA ILE A 146 6.24 -9.88 -13.82
C ILE A 146 5.30 -10.78 -13.02
N ALA A 147 5.06 -11.98 -13.55
CA ALA A 147 4.31 -13.02 -12.85
C ALA A 147 5.12 -13.58 -11.67
N CYS A 148 4.53 -13.56 -10.48
CA CYS A 148 5.11 -14.12 -9.27
C CYS A 148 4.60 -15.56 -9.08
N ASN A 149 5.20 -16.51 -9.81
CA ASN A 149 4.74 -17.90 -9.81
C ASN A 149 5.36 -18.73 -8.67
N HIS A 150 6.58 -18.40 -8.27
CA HIS A 150 7.31 -19.08 -7.20
C HIS A 150 7.54 -18.13 -6.03
N THR A 151 7.14 -18.54 -4.83
CA THR A 151 7.25 -17.74 -3.61
C THR A 151 7.91 -18.53 -2.48
N THR A 152 8.74 -17.87 -1.68
CA THR A 152 9.48 -18.50 -0.57
C THR A 152 8.88 -18.22 0.80
N LEU A 153 8.61 -16.94 1.08
CA LEU A 153 8.15 -16.51 2.40
C LEU A 153 6.94 -15.59 2.27
N ALA A 154 5.91 -15.90 3.05
CA ALA A 154 4.74 -15.06 3.22
C ALA A 154 4.79 -14.38 4.59
N LYS A 155 4.70 -13.05 4.63
CA LYS A 155 4.49 -12.30 5.87
C LYS A 155 3.03 -11.84 5.96
N PRO A 156 2.32 -12.06 7.07
CA PRO A 156 0.93 -11.63 7.20
C PRO A 156 0.85 -10.10 7.15
N LEU A 157 -0.11 -9.57 6.39
CA LEU A 157 -0.37 -8.15 6.24
C LEU A 157 -1.61 -7.75 7.04
N VAL A 158 -1.46 -6.68 7.79
CA VAL A 158 -2.48 -6.10 8.65
C VAL A 158 -2.70 -4.65 8.22
N ALA A 159 -3.95 -4.20 8.29
CA ALA A 159 -4.31 -2.80 8.09
C ALA A 159 -3.59 -1.90 9.10
N ASP A 160 -2.87 -0.90 8.61
CA ASP A 160 -2.24 0.07 9.49
C ASP A 160 -3.25 1.16 9.91
N ASP A 161 -2.88 1.94 10.92
CA ASP A 161 -3.70 3.05 11.38
C ASP A 161 -3.57 4.25 10.43
N PHE A 162 -4.46 4.28 9.44
CA PHE A 162 -4.51 5.34 8.43
C PHE A 162 -4.79 6.74 9.01
N SER A 163 -5.24 6.86 10.27
CA SER A 163 -5.44 8.16 10.92
C SER A 163 -4.13 8.88 11.27
N LYS A 164 -3.00 8.17 11.27
CA LYS A 164 -1.65 8.74 11.47
C LYS A 164 -1.07 9.34 10.18
N GLY A 165 -1.94 9.84 9.31
CA GLY A 165 -1.55 10.48 8.06
C GLY A 165 -0.80 11.79 8.32
N THR A 166 0.09 12.14 7.39
CA THR A 166 0.87 13.38 7.45
C THR A 166 0.67 14.17 6.18
N VAL A 167 0.59 15.49 6.30
CA VAL A 167 0.55 16.42 5.16
C VAL A 167 1.78 17.32 5.23
N SER A 168 2.54 17.41 4.15
CA SER A 168 3.65 18.35 4.00
C SER A 168 3.41 19.29 2.83
N TRP A 169 3.76 20.56 3.04
CA TRP A 169 3.53 21.65 2.10
C TRP A 169 4.86 22.26 1.72
N SER A 170 5.13 22.39 0.42
CA SER A 170 6.29 23.09 -0.11
C SER A 170 5.79 24.29 -0.90
N VAL A 171 5.70 25.44 -0.22
CA VAL A 171 5.16 26.70 -0.77
C VAL A 171 5.94 27.13 -2.01
N SER A 172 7.27 27.09 -1.96
CA SER A 172 8.14 27.49 -3.09
C SER A 172 7.99 26.62 -4.34
N LYS A 173 7.46 25.41 -4.21
CA LYS A 173 7.25 24.46 -5.32
C LYS A 173 5.78 24.29 -5.68
N GLY A 174 4.87 24.98 -4.97
CA GLY A 174 3.43 24.76 -5.09
C GLY A 174 3.05 23.27 -4.94
N LEU A 175 3.76 22.52 -4.09
CA LEU A 175 3.63 21.07 -3.98
C LEU A 175 3.09 20.68 -2.60
N VAL A 176 1.98 19.96 -2.59
CA VAL A 176 1.41 19.31 -1.40
C VAL A 176 1.69 17.83 -1.50
N THR A 177 2.34 17.26 -0.48
CA THR A 177 2.54 15.81 -0.37
C THR A 177 1.78 15.30 0.84
N GLN A 178 0.91 14.33 0.62
CA GLN A 178 0.14 13.71 1.68
C GLN A 178 0.44 12.22 1.74
N LYS A 179 0.64 11.70 2.96
CA LYS A 179 1.01 10.30 3.19
C LYS A 179 0.08 9.68 4.20
N PHE A 180 -0.45 8.50 3.89
CA PHE A 180 -1.33 7.75 4.79
C PHE A 180 -0.83 6.32 4.95
N PRO A 181 -0.67 5.84 6.20
CA PRO A 181 -0.44 4.43 6.45
C PRO A 181 -1.56 3.58 5.84
N TYR A 182 -1.20 2.46 5.22
CA TYR A 182 -2.14 1.58 4.53
C TYR A 182 -2.07 0.15 5.06
N LEU A 183 -0.92 -0.50 4.93
CA LEU A 183 -0.69 -1.87 5.42
C LEU A 183 0.65 -1.97 6.13
N LYS A 184 0.77 -2.92 7.05
CA LYS A 184 2.04 -3.33 7.63
C LYS A 184 2.09 -4.83 7.83
N THR A 185 3.29 -5.40 7.80
CA THR A 185 3.45 -6.80 8.21
C THR A 185 3.16 -6.94 9.68
N ALA A 186 2.54 -8.05 10.10
CA ALA A 186 2.33 -8.31 11.51
C ALA A 186 3.67 -8.46 12.23
N LEU A 187 3.65 -8.17 13.53
CA LEU A 187 4.77 -8.38 14.42
C LEU A 187 4.98 -9.89 14.62
N SER A 188 6.22 -10.32 14.83
CA SER A 188 6.54 -11.74 15.02
C SER A 188 5.82 -12.37 16.22
N TYR A 189 5.43 -11.57 17.21
CA TYR A 189 4.71 -11.98 18.41
C TYR A 189 3.19 -11.72 18.34
N ASP A 190 2.64 -11.40 17.16
CA ASP A 190 1.20 -11.24 17.00
C ASP A 190 0.52 -12.61 17.14
N PRO A 191 -0.30 -12.83 18.19
CA PRO A 191 -0.85 -14.15 18.50
C PRO A 191 -1.78 -14.67 17.40
N ARG A 192 -2.29 -13.80 16.52
CA ARG A 192 -3.13 -14.19 15.38
C ARG A 192 -2.36 -14.97 14.31
N PHE A 193 -1.03 -14.86 14.31
CA PHE A 193 -0.15 -15.47 13.32
C PHE A 193 0.94 -16.35 13.94
N ALA A 194 0.90 -16.55 15.26
CA ALA A 194 1.88 -17.33 16.02
C ALA A 194 1.85 -18.84 15.70
N LEU A 195 0.71 -19.36 15.21
CA LEU A 195 0.59 -20.73 14.73
C LEU A 195 0.85 -20.75 13.21
N GLU A 196 1.99 -21.32 12.81
CA GLU A 196 2.48 -21.30 11.45
C GLU A 196 1.50 -21.94 10.42
N LEU A 197 1.39 -21.27 9.27
CA LEU A 197 0.89 -21.76 7.97
C LEU A 197 -0.61 -22.08 7.80
N SER A 198 -1.47 -21.94 8.81
CA SER A 198 -2.92 -22.11 8.58
C SER A 198 -3.51 -20.94 7.77
N TRP A 199 -3.17 -19.71 8.15
CA TRP A 199 -3.69 -18.48 7.53
C TRP A 199 -3.20 -18.26 6.09
N THR A 200 -2.08 -18.87 5.69
CA THR A 200 -1.54 -18.75 4.32
C THR A 200 -2.39 -19.53 3.31
N LYS A 201 -3.09 -20.59 3.74
CA LYS A 201 -3.95 -21.43 2.86
C LYS A 201 -5.12 -20.65 2.27
N ASP A 202 -5.58 -19.61 2.96
CA ASP A 202 -6.71 -18.77 2.52
C ASP A 202 -6.28 -17.67 1.52
N ILE A 203 -4.97 -17.57 1.26
CA ILE A 203 -4.39 -16.47 0.47
C ILE A 203 -3.74 -17.02 -0.79
N LYS A 204 -4.37 -16.73 -1.93
CA LYS A 204 -3.81 -17.01 -3.24
C LYS A 204 -2.91 -15.85 -3.68
N VAL A 205 -1.65 -16.16 -4.00
CA VAL A 205 -0.63 -15.16 -4.43
C VAL A 205 -1.12 -14.26 -5.56
N ASN A 206 -1.89 -14.81 -6.52
CA ASN A 206 -2.40 -14.07 -7.67
C ASN A 206 -3.83 -13.52 -7.50
N GLU A 207 -4.42 -13.71 -6.32
CA GLU A 207 -5.82 -13.38 -6.02
C GLU A 207 -6.84 -13.98 -7.02
N ASP A 208 -6.51 -15.12 -7.64
CA ASP A 208 -7.31 -15.90 -8.60
C ASP A 208 -8.41 -16.71 -7.90
N TYR A 209 -9.20 -16.03 -7.07
CA TYR A 209 -10.29 -16.65 -6.32
C TYR A 209 -11.49 -16.95 -7.21
N SER A 210 -12.09 -18.12 -7.03
CA SER A 210 -13.41 -18.44 -7.56
C SER A 210 -14.49 -17.94 -6.60
N TYR A 211 -15.46 -17.20 -7.11
CA TYR A 211 -16.56 -16.64 -6.31
C TYR A 211 -17.89 -17.27 -6.72
N THR A 212 -18.66 -17.72 -5.72
CA THR A 212 -20.06 -18.08 -5.93
C THR A 212 -20.91 -16.81 -6.13
N LYS A 213 -22.08 -16.95 -6.78
CA LYS A 213 -23.04 -15.84 -6.94
C LYS A 213 -23.44 -15.23 -5.59
N ARG A 214 -23.57 -16.06 -4.54
CA ARG A 214 -23.92 -15.62 -3.18
C ARG A 214 -22.80 -14.78 -2.55
N GLU A 215 -21.55 -15.23 -2.65
CA GLU A 215 -20.39 -14.47 -2.17
C GLU A 215 -20.26 -13.13 -2.91
N MET A 216 -20.36 -13.16 -4.24
CA MET A 216 -20.26 -11.96 -5.06
C MET A 216 -21.33 -10.92 -4.70
N LYS A 217 -22.57 -11.35 -4.48
CA LYS A 217 -23.66 -10.48 -4.01
C LYS A 217 -23.38 -9.91 -2.61
N SER A 218 -22.89 -10.75 -1.69
CA SER A 218 -22.56 -10.35 -0.32
C SER A 218 -21.43 -9.31 -0.27
N PHE A 219 -20.30 -9.59 -0.93
CA PHE A 219 -19.14 -8.69 -0.96
C PHE A 219 -19.44 -7.38 -1.71
N SER A 220 -20.21 -7.44 -2.81
CA SER A 220 -20.64 -6.24 -3.53
C SER A 220 -21.56 -5.35 -2.69
N SER A 221 -22.49 -5.97 -1.94
CA SER A 221 -23.37 -5.25 -1.01
C SER A 221 -22.59 -4.59 0.13
N ALA A 222 -21.66 -5.31 0.75
CA ALA A 222 -20.76 -4.80 1.78
C ALA A 222 -19.97 -3.59 1.27
N ARG A 223 -19.34 -3.72 0.10
CA ARG A 223 -18.60 -2.65 -0.57
C ARG A 223 -19.46 -1.41 -0.82
N SER A 224 -20.68 -1.59 -1.33
CA SER A 224 -21.63 -0.48 -1.56
C SER A 224 -22.05 0.22 -0.27
N ARG A 225 -22.26 -0.53 0.81
CA ARG A 225 -22.58 0.03 2.14
C ARG A 225 -21.42 0.84 2.71
N ILE A 226 -20.20 0.32 2.65
CA ILE A 226 -18.98 1.02 3.10
C ILE A 226 -18.81 2.32 2.32
N ARG A 227 -18.89 2.27 0.99
CA ARG A 227 -18.72 3.47 0.15
C ARG A 227 -19.74 4.55 0.50
N ARG A 228 -21.02 4.18 0.65
CA ARG A 228 -22.07 5.12 1.05
C ARG A 228 -21.83 5.70 2.44
N TYR A 229 -21.36 4.88 3.37
CA TYR A 229 -21.07 5.32 4.73
C TYR A 229 -19.89 6.31 4.76
N VAL A 230 -18.77 5.95 4.14
CA VAL A 230 -17.59 6.81 4.01
C VAL A 230 -17.95 8.11 3.30
N HIS A 231 -18.66 8.05 2.17
CA HIS A 231 -19.08 9.25 1.45
C HIS A 231 -19.95 10.16 2.33
N LYS A 232 -20.83 9.63 3.19
CA LYS A 232 -21.63 10.46 4.11
C LYS A 232 -20.76 11.19 5.13
N LEU A 233 -19.72 10.54 5.64
CA LEU A 233 -18.82 11.11 6.65
C LEU A 233 -17.80 12.07 6.04
N ALA A 234 -17.38 11.80 4.81
CA ALA A 234 -16.34 12.53 4.11
C ALA A 234 -16.92 13.58 3.14
N ARG A 235 -18.23 13.86 3.17
CA ARG A 235 -18.87 14.85 2.28
C ARG A 235 -18.09 16.16 2.41
N PRO A 236 -17.37 16.61 1.36
CA PRO A 236 -16.88 17.96 1.36
C PRO A 236 -18.10 18.91 1.35
N PRO A 237 -17.99 20.14 1.90
CA PRO A 237 -19.00 21.17 1.66
C PRO A 237 -19.20 21.29 0.14
N ALA A 238 -20.46 21.44 -0.28
CA ALA A 238 -20.86 21.39 -1.69
C ALA A 238 -20.22 22.53 -2.50
N LEU A 239 -19.00 22.29 -3.00
CA LEU A 239 -18.34 23.16 -3.95
C LEU A 239 -18.63 22.63 -5.35
N VAL A 240 -19.50 23.36 -6.06
CA VAL A 240 -19.89 23.06 -7.44
C VAL A 240 -18.71 23.40 -8.35
N PHE A 241 -17.93 22.39 -8.75
CA PHE A 241 -16.86 22.55 -9.74
C PHE A 241 -17.00 21.53 -10.89
N GLY A 242 -16.60 21.95 -12.10
CA GLY A 242 -16.95 21.33 -13.39
C GLY A 242 -16.40 19.93 -13.68
N LYS A 243 -16.65 19.42 -14.89
CA LYS A 243 -16.49 18.00 -15.29
C LYS A 243 -15.09 17.38 -15.06
N LYS A 244 -14.01 18.18 -15.02
CA LYS A 244 -12.64 17.71 -14.70
C LYS A 244 -12.42 17.34 -13.22
N PHE A 245 -13.40 17.58 -12.33
CA PHE A 245 -13.25 17.38 -10.88
C PHE A 245 -13.74 16.02 -10.36
N LYS A 246 -14.40 15.18 -11.18
CA LYS A 246 -14.85 13.84 -10.73
C LYS A 246 -13.69 12.93 -10.31
N GLU A 247 -12.51 13.13 -10.89
CA GLU A 247 -11.30 12.33 -10.60
C GLU A 247 -10.59 12.82 -9.34
N ALA A 248 -10.49 14.15 -9.18
CA ALA A 248 -10.05 14.76 -7.94
C ALA A 248 -11.00 14.40 -6.79
N SER A 249 -12.31 14.26 -7.02
CA SER A 249 -13.29 13.98 -5.96
C SER A 249 -13.04 12.64 -5.26
N LYS A 250 -12.63 11.59 -5.96
CA LYS A 250 -12.37 10.27 -5.34
C LYS A 250 -11.11 10.29 -4.48
N ILE A 251 -10.07 10.97 -4.95
CA ILE A 251 -8.84 11.21 -4.18
C ILE A 251 -9.15 12.10 -2.97
N LEU A 252 -9.98 13.14 -3.16
CA LEU A 252 -10.44 14.02 -2.09
C LEU A 252 -11.36 13.33 -1.09
N GLU A 253 -12.25 12.40 -1.49
CA GLU A 253 -13.09 11.60 -0.57
C GLU A 253 -12.22 10.75 0.34
N ASN A 254 -11.23 10.10 -0.24
CA ASN A 254 -10.21 9.31 0.42
C ASN A 254 -9.45 10.14 1.48
N ILE A 255 -8.93 11.29 1.05
CA ILE A 255 -8.25 12.27 1.90
C ILE A 255 -9.18 12.77 3.02
N SER A 256 -10.40 13.16 2.66
CA SER A 256 -11.43 13.70 3.56
C SER A 256 -11.83 12.70 4.65
N PHE A 257 -11.95 11.42 4.32
CA PHE A 257 -12.31 10.39 5.31
C PHE A 257 -11.21 10.15 6.35
N SER A 258 -9.96 10.07 5.90
CA SER A 258 -8.82 9.91 6.81
C SER A 258 -8.66 11.11 7.74
N HIS A 259 -8.84 12.32 7.21
CA HIS A 259 -8.83 13.56 7.97
C HIS A 259 -10.00 13.64 8.96
N PHE A 260 -11.21 13.25 8.53
CA PHE A 260 -12.37 13.14 9.41
C PHE A 260 -12.06 12.24 10.61
N LEU A 261 -11.47 11.06 10.39
CA LEU A 261 -11.14 10.15 11.49
C LEU A 261 -9.98 10.60 12.37
N SER A 262 -9.04 11.41 11.88
CA SER A 262 -7.99 11.98 12.71
C SER A 262 -8.51 13.06 13.69
N LEU A 263 -9.63 13.71 13.35
CA LEU A 263 -10.26 14.73 14.21
C LEU A 263 -11.14 14.14 15.32
N LEU A 264 -11.48 12.85 15.23
CA LEU A 264 -12.38 12.20 16.19
C LEU A 264 -11.63 11.73 17.45
N ASN A 265 -12.31 11.82 18.59
CA ASN A 265 -11.86 11.13 19.80
C ASN A 265 -11.91 9.60 19.65
N ALA A 266 -11.21 8.88 20.54
CA ALA A 266 -11.04 7.44 20.46
C ALA A 266 -12.38 6.67 20.40
N THR A 267 -13.34 7.02 21.27
CA THR A 267 -14.66 6.38 21.33
C THR A 267 -15.46 6.57 20.04
N SER A 268 -15.45 7.79 19.47
CA SER A 268 -16.18 8.08 18.23
C SER A 268 -15.51 7.40 17.04
N LYS A 269 -14.18 7.41 16.97
CA LYS A 269 -13.41 6.65 15.97
C LYS A 269 -13.77 5.17 16.02
N GLU A 270 -13.76 4.56 17.20
CA GLU A 270 -14.09 3.14 17.38
C GLU A 270 -15.53 2.82 16.93
N ARG A 271 -16.50 3.70 17.23
CA ARG A 271 -17.89 3.56 16.78
C ARG A 271 -17.99 3.49 15.25
N HIS A 272 -17.31 4.39 14.54
CA HIS A 272 -17.31 4.38 13.07
C HIS A 272 -16.58 3.16 12.49
N LEU A 273 -15.47 2.75 13.09
CA LEU A 273 -14.74 1.55 12.68
C LEU A 273 -15.55 0.26 12.90
N LYS A 274 -16.28 0.16 14.02
CA LYS A 274 -17.23 -0.94 14.29
C LYS A 274 -18.36 -0.99 13.27
N ALA A 275 -18.91 0.17 12.88
CA ALA A 275 -19.94 0.26 11.84
C ALA A 275 -19.40 -0.19 10.47
N ILE A 276 -18.18 0.20 10.09
CA ILE A 276 -17.56 -0.25 8.84
C ILE A 276 -17.31 -1.76 8.86
N LYS A 277 -16.81 -2.29 9.99
CA LYS A 277 -16.56 -3.72 10.16
C LYS A 277 -17.86 -4.54 10.05
N SER A 278 -18.99 -4.04 10.54
CA SER A 278 -20.28 -4.75 10.51
C SER A 278 -20.88 -4.89 9.12
N PHE A 279 -20.41 -4.11 8.14
CA PHE A 279 -20.85 -4.24 6.75
C PHE A 279 -20.25 -5.47 6.06
N TRP A 280 -19.11 -5.97 6.54
CA TRP A 280 -18.54 -7.22 6.04
C TRP A 280 -19.29 -8.42 6.61
N PRO A 281 -19.58 -9.45 5.80
CA PRO A 281 -20.12 -10.71 6.32
C PRO A 281 -19.22 -11.25 7.44
N LYS A 282 -19.83 -11.57 8.58
CA LYS A 282 -19.15 -12.16 9.76
C LYS A 282 -18.53 -13.53 9.46
N HIS A 283 -19.00 -14.18 8.39
CA HIS A 283 -18.50 -15.43 7.85
C HIS A 283 -18.45 -15.32 6.32
N GLY A 284 -17.25 -15.18 5.79
CA GLY A 284 -16.88 -15.61 4.44
C GLY A 284 -15.55 -16.36 4.63
N PRO A 285 -15.34 -17.46 3.91
CA PRO A 285 -14.35 -18.50 4.25
C PRO A 285 -13.01 -17.92 4.68
#